data_AF-A0A348AIS5-F1
#
_entry.id   AF-A0A348AIS5-F1
#
_cell.length_a   1.000
_cell.length_b   1.000
_cell.length_c   1.000
_cell.angle_alpha   90.00
_cell.angle_beta   90.00
_cell.angle_gamma   90.00
#
_symmetry.space_group_name_H-M   'P 1'
#
loop_
_entity.id
_entity.type
_entity.pdbx_description
1 polymer ?
#
loop_
_entity_poly.entity_id
_entity_poly.type
_entity_poly.pdbx_seq_one_letter_code
_entity_poly.pdbx_strand_id
1 'polypeptide(L)' 'MSFFWYVCDGNVEEYSGQKANLDNSVIVYAELPEDALIKVMRYYRGELKCHEMIYDGETIVVIS' A
#
# COMPACT_ATOMS: atom_id res chain seq x y z
N MET A 1 -0.54 -3.20 16.09
CA MET A 1 -0.91 -2.18 15.09
C MET A 1 -0.19 -2.54 13.81
N SER A 2 -0.93 -2.89 12.77
CA SER A 2 -0.34 -3.02 11.43
C SER A 2 -0.14 -1.63 10.86
N PHE A 3 1.00 -1.39 10.22
CA PHE A 3 1.28 -0.16 9.47
C PHE A 3 1.22 -0.38 7.96
N PHE A 4 0.90 -1.60 7.54
CA PHE A 4 0.79 -1.98 6.15
C PHE A 4 -0.66 -2.29 5.83
N TRP A 5 -1.15 -1.63 4.79
CA TRP A 5 -2.51 -1.73 4.31
C TRP A 5 -2.49 -2.23 2.88
N TYR A 6 -3.33 -3.22 2.59
CA TYR A 6 -3.63 -3.61 1.24
C TYR A 6 -4.86 -2.83 0.79
N VAL A 7 -4.70 -2.05 -0.29
CA VAL A 7 -5.78 -1.27 -0.88
C VAL A 7 -6.13 -1.87 -2.22
N CYS A 8 -7.38 -2.28 -2.40
CA CYS A 8 -7.88 -2.88 -3.64
C CYS A 8 -9.22 -2.26 -4.02
N ASP A 9 -9.29 -1.61 -5.18
CA ASP A 9 -10.50 -0.92 -5.67
C ASP A 9 -11.16 0.00 -4.62
N GLY A 10 -10.35 0.68 -3.80
CA GLY A 10 -10.82 1.59 -2.75
C GLY A 10 -11.22 0.92 -1.43
N ASN A 11 -11.18 -0.40 -1.34
CA ASN A 11 -11.29 -1.12 -0.06
C ASN A 11 -9.92 -1.15 0.61
N VAL A 12 -9.90 -0.94 1.93
CA VAL A 12 -8.69 -0.99 2.76
C VAL A 12 -8.80 -2.15 3.72
N GLU A 13 -7.80 -3.02 3.71
CA GLU A 13 -7.66 -4.13 4.66
C GLU A 13 -6.21 -4.21 5.16
N GLU A 14 -6.00 -4.85 6.31
CA GLU A 14 -4.64 -5.05 6.82
C GLU A 14 -3.84 -5.94 5.86
N TYR A 15 -2.59 -5.55 5.60
CA TYR A 15 -1.69 -6.38 4.82
C TYR A 15 -1.28 -7.63 5.60
N SER A 16 -1.52 -8.79 4.99
CA SER A 16 -1.28 -10.13 5.52
C SER A 16 -0.60 -11.06 4.49
N GLY A 17 0.04 -10.47 3.46
CA GLY A 17 0.68 -11.21 2.37
C GLY A 17 -0.13 -11.27 1.07
N GLN A 18 -1.17 -10.44 0.92
CA GLN A 18 -1.92 -10.33 -0.33
C GLN A 18 -1.01 -9.87 -1.48
N LYS A 19 -1.18 -10.42 -2.68
CA LYS A 19 -0.40 -9.97 -3.85
C LYS A 19 -0.96 -8.67 -4.42
N ALA A 20 -0.15 -7.62 -4.41
CA ALA A 20 -0.43 -6.36 -5.10
C ALA A 20 0.13 -6.36 -6.53
N ASN A 21 -0.59 -5.74 -7.47
CA ASN A 21 -0.17 -5.64 -8.88
C ASN A 21 0.05 -4.20 -9.36
N LEU A 22 -0.10 -3.20 -8.49
CA LEU A 22 0.02 -1.77 -8.76
C LEU A 22 -1.02 -1.16 -9.70
N ASP A 23 -1.81 -1.98 -10.40
CA ASP A 23 -2.86 -1.52 -11.31
C ASP A 23 -4.19 -1.29 -10.57
N ASN A 24 -4.62 -2.29 -9.78
CA ASN A 24 -5.87 -2.23 -9.02
C ASN A 24 -5.70 -2.57 -7.54
N SER A 25 -4.55 -3.12 -7.17
CA SER A 25 -4.18 -3.36 -5.79
C SER A 25 -2.76 -2.91 -5.44
N VAL A 26 -2.62 -2.25 -4.30
CA VAL A 26 -1.38 -1.63 -3.83
C VAL A 26 -1.18 -1.89 -2.34
N ILE A 27 0.07 -2.01 -1.92
CA ILE A 27 0.44 -2.05 -0.50
C ILE A 27 0.86 -0.64 -0.10
N VAL A 28 0.39 -0.18 1.05
CA VAL A 28 0.59 1.18 1.52
C VAL A 28 1.08 1.16 2.95
N TYR A 29 2.15 1.91 3.22
CA TYR A 29 2.61 2.15 4.57
C TYR A 29 1.89 3.37 5.14
N ALA A 30 1.06 3.20 6.15
CA ALA A 30 0.33 4.29 6.81
C ALA A 30 -0.03 3.95 8.26
N GLU A 31 -0.12 4.97 9.11
CA GLU A 31 -0.49 4.82 10.52
C GLU A 31 -1.98 4.46 10.68
N LEU A 32 -2.82 5.04 9.83
CA LEU A 32 -4.27 4.84 9.79
C LEU A 32 -4.72 4.31 8.43
N PRO A 33 -5.84 3.55 8.36
CA PRO A 33 -6.39 3.08 7.11
C PRO A 33 -6.89 4.23 6.21
N GLU A 34 -7.38 5.34 6.78
CA GLU A 34 -7.79 6.50 5.97
C GLU A 34 -6.59 7.16 5.28
N ASP A 35 -5.45 7.23 5.96
CA ASP A 35 -4.20 7.75 5.40
C ASP A 35 -3.71 6.87 4.24
N ALA A 36 -3.96 5.56 4.29
CA ALA A 36 -3.61 4.66 3.19
C ALA A 36 -4.32 5.08 1.90
N LEU A 37 -5.63 5.36 1.95
CA LEU A 37 -6.39 5.84 0.78
C LEU A 37 -5.86 7.18 0.26
N ILE A 38 -5.52 8.10 1.16
CA ILE A 38 -4.96 9.40 0.78
C ILE A 38 -3.64 9.20 0.02
N LYS A 39 -2.75 8.32 0.52
CA LYS A 39 -1.49 8.01 -0.16
C LYS A 39 -1.71 7.37 -1.53
N VAL A 40 -2.67 6.45 -1.68
CA VAL A 40 -3.02 5.88 -2.98
C VAL A 40 -3.49 6.95 -3.97
N MET A 41 -4.38 7.85 -3.53
CA MET A 41 -4.83 8.97 -4.37
C MET A 41 -3.68 9.86 -4.82
N ARG A 42 -2.73 10.16 -3.92
CA ARG A 42 -1.54 10.96 -4.23
C ARG A 42 -0.57 10.23 -5.16
N TYR A 43 -0.42 8.92 -5.00
CA TYR A 43 0.36 8.08 -5.92
C TYR A 43 -0.20 8.12 -7.34
N TYR A 44 -1.51 7.95 -7.52
CA TYR A 44 -2.14 8.02 -8.85
C TYR A 44 -2.09 9.43 -9.47
N ARG A 45 -1.92 10.48 -8.67
CA ARG A 45 -1.63 11.84 -9.16
C ARG A 45 -0.16 12.06 -9.51
N GLY A 46 0.70 11.08 -9.29
CA GLY A 46 2.15 11.19 -9.48
C GLY A 46 2.87 11.98 -8.39
N GLU A 47 2.23 12.23 -7.25
CA GLU A 47 2.80 13.00 -6.12
C GLU A 47 3.62 12.13 -5.17
N LEU A 48 3.39 10.82 -5.17
CA LEU A 48 4.12 9.84 -4.36
C LEU A 48 4.78 8.80 -5.26
N LYS A 49 5.84 8.20 -4.75
CA LYS A 49 6.54 7.08 -5.38
C LYS A 49 6.29 5.81 -4.59
N CYS A 50 6.46 4.69 -5.27
CA CYS A 50 6.55 3.38 -4.65
C CYS A 50 8.02 3.03 -4.40
N HIS A 51 8.25 2.27 -3.34
CA HIS A 51 9.56 1.77 -2.95
C HIS A 51 9.49 0.26 -2.69
N GLU A 52 10.56 -0.44 -3.04
CA GLU A 52 10.71 -1.84 -2.66
C GLU A 52 11.15 -1.94 -1.20
N MET A 53 10.54 -2.84 -0.45
CA MET A 53 10.95 -3.17 0.91
C MET A 53 10.85 -4.67 1.16
N ILE A 54 11.56 -5.14 2.19
CA ILE A 54 11.51 -6.53 2.61
C ILE A 54 10.46 -6.66 3.72
N TYR A 55 9.44 -7.48 3.50
CA TYR A 55 8.44 -7.86 4.49
C TYR A 55 8.36 -9.38 4.56
N ASP A 56 8.56 -9.94 5.75
CA ASP A 56 8.54 -11.39 6.00
C ASP A 56 9.45 -12.22 5.05
N GLY A 57 10.61 -11.65 4.69
CA GLY A 57 11.57 -12.28 3.78
C GLY A 57 11.24 -12.15 2.29
N GLU A 58 10.10 -11.55 1.94
CA GLU A 58 9.71 -11.25 0.55
C GLU A 58 9.91 -9.78 0.22
N THR A 59 10.28 -9.49 -1.03
CA THR A 59 10.35 -8.12 -1.55
C THR A 59 8.96 -7.69 -2.02
N ILE A 60 8.42 -6.64 -1.40
CA ILE A 60 7.13 -6.05 -1.72
C ILE A 60 7.31 -4.60 -2.18
N VAL A 61 6.39 -4.14 -3.02
CA VAL A 61 6.35 -2.74 -3.48
C VAL A 61 5.31 -1.98 -2.68
N VAL A 62 5.73 -0.90 -2.02
CA VAL A 62 4.90 -0.16 -1.08
C VAL A 62 4.88 1.33 -1.43
N ILE A 63 3.70 1.95 -1.32
CA ILE A 63 3.52 3.40 -1.37
C ILE A 63 3.78 3.97 0.04
N SER A 64 4.74 4.88 0.17
CA SER A 64 5.10 5.54 1.43
C SER A 64 5.06 7.05 1.34
#